data_AF-A0A378AL78-F1
#
_entry.id   AF-A0A378AL78-F1
#
_cell.length_a   1.000
_cell.length_b   1.000
_cell.length_c   1.000
_cell.angle_alpha   90.00
_cell.angle_beta   90.00
_cell.angle_gamma   90.00
#
_symmetry.space_group_name_H-M   'P 1'
#
loop_
_entity.id
_entity.type
_entity.pdbx_description
1 polymer ?
#
loop_
_entity_poly.entity_id
_entity_poly.type
_entity_poly.pdbx_seq_one_letter_code
_entity_poly.pdbx_strand_id
1 'polypeptide(L)'
;MMNKKFWIRWVSIALICAAYYAIVLYFDLVFALNFTETMSQGGEFTPSQCTWFVKELAQNHSDSALASIIGFAVCVPLILLIFKKVK
;
A
#
# COMPACT_ATOMS: atom_id res chain seq x y z
N MET A 1 -30.88 -7.53 -16.97
CA MET A 1 -30.08 -8.71 -16.59
C MET A 1 -28.62 -8.39 -16.89
N MET A 2 -27.76 -8.28 -15.87
CA MET A 2 -26.36 -7.88 -16.09
C MET A 2 -25.66 -8.97 -16.90
N ASN A 3 -25.00 -8.59 -18.00
CA ASN A 3 -24.29 -9.54 -18.85
C ASN A 3 -23.20 -10.22 -17.99
N LYS A 4 -23.15 -11.56 -17.96
CA LYS A 4 -22.22 -12.33 -17.11
C LYS A 4 -20.76 -11.88 -17.33
N LYS A 5 -20.40 -11.51 -18.57
CA LYS A 5 -19.05 -10.99 -18.90
C LYS A 5 -18.77 -9.63 -18.26
N PHE A 6 -19.78 -8.75 -18.25
CA PHE A 6 -19.69 -7.46 -17.57
C PHE A 6 -19.50 -7.64 -16.07
N TRP A 7 -20.27 -8.53 -15.43
CA TRP A 7 -20.14 -8.81 -14.00
C TRP A 7 -18.74 -9.34 -13.65
N ILE A 8 -18.22 -10.31 -14.41
CA ILE A 8 -16.88 -10.86 -14.20
C ILE A 8 -15.81 -9.77 -14.31
N ARG A 9 -15.89 -8.89 -15.31
CA ARG A 9 -14.94 -7.78 -15.49
C ARG A 9 -14.86 -6.89 -14.25
N TRP A 10 -15.99 -6.43 -13.75
CA TRP A 10 -16.03 -5.51 -12.60
C TRP A 10 -15.63 -6.17 -11.29
N VAL A 11 -16.01 -7.44 -11.07
CA VAL A 11 -15.58 -8.19 -9.89
C VAL A 11 -14.07 -8.40 -9.90
N SER A 12 -13.47 -8.76 -11.05
CA SER A 12 -12.02 -8.91 -11.15
C SER A 12 -11.28 -7.59 -10.91
N ILE A 13 -11.77 -6.47 -11.45
CA ILE A 13 -11.18 -5.14 -11.20
C ILE A 13 -11.31 -4.78 -9.71
N ALA A 14 -12.47 -4.99 -9.10
CA ALA A 14 -12.68 -4.71 -7.68
C ALA A 14 -11.74 -5.54 -6.80
N LEU A 15 -11.49 -6.79 -7.15
CA LEU A 15 -10.59 -7.68 -6.42
C LEU A 15 -9.13 -7.23 -6.54
N ILE A 16 -8.67 -6.80 -7.73
CA ILE A 16 -7.34 -6.22 -7.93
C ILE A 16 -7.18 -4.95 -7.09
N CYS A 17 -8.17 -4.05 -7.14
CA CYS A 17 -8.15 -2.83 -6.34
C CYS A 17 -8.13 -3.14 -4.84
N ALA A 18 -8.95 -4.09 -4.37
CA ALA A 18 -8.99 -4.48 -2.97
C ALA A 18 -7.63 -5.03 -2.50
N ALA A 19 -7.00 -5.89 -3.29
CA ALA A 19 -5.66 -6.41 -2.99
C ALA A 19 -4.61 -5.29 -2.95
N TYR A 20 -4.63 -4.38 -3.92
CA TYR A 20 -3.74 -3.22 -3.95
C TYR A 20 -3.89 -2.35 -2.69
N TYR A 21 -5.11 -1.93 -2.37
CA TYR A 21 -5.35 -1.10 -1.20
C TYR A 21 -5.04 -1.81 0.10
N ALA A 22 -5.29 -3.13 0.22
CA ALA A 22 -4.92 -3.88 1.41
C ALA A 22 -3.40 -3.88 1.65
N ILE A 23 -2.60 -4.00 0.58
CA ILE A 23 -1.13 -3.95 0.68
C ILE A 23 -0.67 -2.55 1.08
N VAL A 24 -1.16 -1.50 0.42
CA VAL A 24 -0.80 -0.11 0.74
C VAL A 24 -1.17 0.22 2.20
N LEU A 25 -2.39 -0.13 2.61
CA LEU A 25 -2.85 0.08 3.98
C LEU A 25 -2.01 -0.66 5.02
N TYR A 26 -1.49 -1.85 4.69
CA TYR A 26 -0.60 -2.57 5.59
C TYR A 26 0.70 -1.79 5.87
N PHE A 27 1.37 -1.29 4.82
CA PHE A 27 2.60 -0.52 4.99
C PHE A 27 2.36 0.83 5.66
N ASP A 28 1.27 1.51 5.32
CA ASP A 28 0.88 2.77 5.98
C ASP A 28 0.57 2.55 7.47
N LEU A 29 -0.08 1.45 7.82
CA LEU A 29 -0.36 1.10 9.21
C LEU A 29 0.94 0.82 9.98
N VAL A 30 1.88 0.08 9.39
CA VAL A 30 3.20 -0.17 10.00
C VAL A 30 3.93 1.15 10.26
N PHE A 31 3.97 2.05 9.27
CA PHE A 31 4.53 3.39 9.44
C PHE A 31 3.83 4.16 10.56
N ALA A 32 2.50 4.20 10.57
CA ALA A 32 1.72 4.95 11.55
C ALA A 32 1.89 4.43 12.97
N LEU A 33 1.96 3.10 13.15
CA LEU A 33 2.19 2.46 14.45
C LEU A 33 3.60 2.78 14.96
N ASN A 34 4.63 2.57 14.13
CA ASN A 34 6.02 2.87 14.51
C ASN A 34 6.22 4.36 14.82
N PHE A 35 5.57 5.24 14.08
CA PHE A 35 5.57 6.68 14.35
C PHE A 35 4.91 7.01 15.69
N THR A 36 3.73 6.45 15.94
CA THR A 36 2.98 6.68 17.17
C THR A 36 3.75 6.16 18.38
N GLU A 37 4.35 4.98 18.28
CA GLU A 37 5.18 4.40 19.33
C GLU A 37 6.39 5.29 19.64
N THR A 38 7.11 5.71 18.60
CA THR A 38 8.27 6.62 18.74
C THR A 38 7.88 7.93 19.42
N MET A 39 6.74 8.52 19.04
CA MET A 39 6.24 9.77 19.64
C MET A 39 5.72 9.59 21.07
N SER A 40 5.26 8.39 21.42
CA SER A 40 4.77 8.05 22.77
C SER A 40 5.90 7.86 23.78
N GLN A 41 7.11 7.53 23.33
CA GLN A 41 8.27 7.26 24.19
C GLN A 41 8.90 8.52 24.82
N GLY A 42 8.41 9.73 24.53
CA GLY A 42 8.86 10.98 25.14
C GLY A 42 9.98 11.67 24.36
N GLY A 43 10.87 12.39 25.05
CA GLY A 43 11.90 13.24 24.41
C GLY A 43 13.33 13.07 24.96
N GLU A 44 13.55 12.21 25.95
CA GLU A 44 14.88 11.94 26.50
C GLU A 44 15.58 10.80 25.74
N PHE A 45 15.91 11.05 24.48
CA PHE A 45 16.63 10.10 23.65
C PHE A 45 18.10 10.48 23.50
N THR A 46 18.95 9.47 23.48
CA THR A 46 20.34 9.63 23.06
C THR A 46 20.42 9.95 21.56
N PRO A 47 21.50 10.61 21.09
CA PRO A 47 21.67 10.90 19.66
C PRO A 47 21.61 9.66 18.75
N SER A 48 22.09 8.51 19.23
CA SER A 48 22.03 7.23 18.51
C SER A 48 20.60 6.71 18.36
N GLN A 49 19.78 6.84 19.41
CA GLN A 49 18.36 6.47 19.35
C GLN A 49 17.60 7.36 18.37
N CYS A 50 17.79 8.69 18.42
CA CYS A 50 17.20 9.61 17.44
C CYS A 50 17.57 9.23 16.00
N THR A 51 18.84 8.90 15.75
CA THR A 51 19.30 8.50 14.42
C THR A 51 18.66 7.20 13.95
N TRP A 52 18.50 6.24 14.87
CA TRP A 52 17.86 4.96 14.57
C TRP A 52 16.37 5.14 14.25
N PHE A 53 15.62 5.88 15.08
CA PHE A 53 14.21 6.18 14.84
C PHE A 53 13.99 6.86 13.49
N VAL A 54 14.77 7.90 13.17
CA VAL A 54 14.65 8.61 11.89
C VAL A 54 14.91 7.68 10.71
N LYS A 55 15.91 6.80 10.80
CA LYS A 55 16.20 5.82 9.74
C LYS A 55 15.07 4.82 9.56
N GLU A 56 14.58 4.25 10.65
CA GLU A 56 13.48 3.29 10.61
C GLU A 56 12.21 3.92 10.05
N LEU A 57 11.86 5.12 10.51
CA LEU A 57 10.69 5.84 10.03
C LEU A 57 10.79 6.20 8.54
N ALA A 58 11.96 6.67 8.11
CA ALA A 58 12.23 6.97 6.70
C ALA A 58 12.16 5.71 5.83
N GLN A 59 12.64 4.57 6.34
CA GLN A 59 12.54 3.29 5.65
C GLN A 59 11.08 2.83 5.53
N ASN A 60 10.32 2.84 6.63
CA ASN A 60 8.89 2.48 6.61
C ASN A 60 8.08 3.35 5.63
N HIS A 61 8.38 4.65 5.58
CA HIS A 61 7.77 5.57 4.62
C HIS A 61 8.15 5.21 3.17
N SER A 62 9.42 4.91 2.94
CA SER A 62 9.93 4.52 1.61
C SER A 62 9.31 3.19 1.16
N ASP A 63 9.14 2.24 2.06
CA ASP A 63 8.51 0.95 1.78
C ASP A 63 7.03 1.13 1.39
N SER A 64 6.28 1.99 2.08
CA SER A 64 4.91 2.35 1.69
C SER A 64 4.86 3.01 0.29
N ALA A 65 5.77 3.95 0.03
CA ALA A 65 5.85 4.62 -1.26
C ALA A 65 6.18 3.63 -2.39
N LEU A 66 7.14 2.72 -2.18
CA LEU A 66 7.52 1.69 -3.12
C LEU A 66 6.37 0.70 -3.36
N ALA A 67 5.69 0.24 -2.31
CA ALA A 67 4.54 -0.65 -2.42
C ALA A 67 3.43 -0.01 -3.26
N SER A 68 3.17 1.29 -3.07
CA SER A 68 2.19 2.05 -3.86
C SER A 68 2.60 2.15 -5.33
N ILE A 69 3.85 2.49 -5.63
CA ILE A 69 4.35 2.64 -7.01
C ILE A 69 4.34 1.29 -7.75
N ILE A 70 4.89 0.24 -7.13
CA ILE A 70 4.94 -1.10 -7.72
C ILE A 70 3.51 -1.63 -7.89
N GLY A 71 2.67 -1.49 -6.87
CA GLY A 71 1.27 -1.89 -6.92
C GLY A 71 0.52 -1.22 -8.05
N PHE A 72 0.69 0.09 -8.25
CA PHE A 72 0.10 0.83 -9.37
C PHE A 72 0.62 0.30 -10.73
N ALA A 73 1.93 0.14 -10.85
CA ALA A 73 2.58 -0.35 -12.07
C ALA A 73 2.12 -1.77 -12.47
N VAL A 74 1.70 -2.60 -11.51
CA VAL A 74 1.15 -3.94 -11.76
C VAL A 74 -0.37 -3.90 -12.00
N CYS A 75 -1.12 -3.16 -11.19
CA CYS A 75 -2.58 -3.15 -11.22
C CYS A 75 -3.13 -2.50 -12.49
N VAL A 76 -2.52 -1.39 -12.94
CA VAL A 76 -2.99 -0.68 -14.15
C VAL A 76 -2.92 -1.56 -15.40
N PRO A 77 -1.79 -2.23 -15.72
CA PRO A 77 -1.73 -3.17 -16.83
C PRO A 77 -2.73 -4.33 -16.70
N LEU A 78 -2.91 -4.89 -15.50
CA LEU A 78 -3.87 -5.97 -15.29
C LEU A 78 -5.30 -5.52 -15.58
N ILE A 79 -5.71 -4.36 -15.08
CA ILE A 79 -7.03 -3.78 -15.34
C ILE A 79 -7.23 -3.55 -16.85
N LEU A 80 -6.24 -2.97 -17.53
CA LEU A 80 -6.28 -2.77 -18.99
C LEU A 80 -6.38 -4.10 -19.76
N LEU A 81 -5.68 -5.14 -19.32
CA LEU A 81 -5.77 -6.49 -19.89
C LEU A 81 -7.17 -7.08 -19.72
N ILE A 82 -7.82 -6.87 -18.57
CA ILE A 82 -9.20 -7.32 -18.35
C ILE A 82 -10.14 -6.59 -19.31
N PHE A 83 -10.03 -5.26 -19.46
CA PHE A 83 -10.83 -4.51 -20.43
C PHE A 83 -10.61 -4.99 -21.87
N LYS A 84 -9.38 -5.36 -22.24
CA LYS A 84 -9.05 -5.87 -23.56
C LYS A 84 -9.60 -7.28 -23.82
N LYS A 85 -9.52 -8.19 -22.83
CA LYS A 85 -9.89 -9.61 -23.00
C LYS A 85 -11.37 -9.89 -22.70
N VAL A 86 -12.01 -9.14 -21.81
CA VAL A 86 -13.41 -9.34 -21.42
C VAL A 86 -14.27 -8.27 -22.10
N LYS A 87 -14.70 -8.57 -23.33
CA LYS A 87 -15.69 -7.77 -24.09
C LYS A 87 -17.11 -7.98 -23.56
#